data_AF-A0A2V7I668-F1
#
_entry.id   AF-A0A2V7I668-F1
#
_cell.length_a   1.000
_cell.length_b   1.000
_cell.length_c   1.000
_cell.angle_alpha   90.00
_cell.angle_beta   90.00
_cell.angle_gamma   90.00
#
_symmetry.space_group_name_H-M   'P 1'
#
loop_
_entity.id
_entity.type
_entity.pdbx_description
1 polymer ?
#
loop_
_entity_poly.entity_id
_entity_poly.type
_entity_poly.pdbx_seq_one_letter_code
_entity_poly.pdbx_strand_id
1 'polypeptide(L)'
;MARQKILLGMLLLGLALPLASCASAGKVRMSSSKMCQAHGGTYDATTQSCSYTQSTRTAKQTCEQHGGYYDSAAEVCEIGRE
;
A
#
# COMPACT_ATOMS: atom_id res chain seq x y z
N MET A 1 15.47 -9.04 52.54
CA MET A 1 15.86 -9.52 51.20
C MET A 1 14.67 -10.24 50.58
N ALA A 2 13.48 -9.64 50.56
CA ALA A 2 13.18 -8.43 49.80
C ALA A 2 13.41 -8.67 48.30
N ARG A 3 12.31 -8.99 47.60
CA ARG A 3 11.81 -8.26 46.43
C ARG A 3 12.67 -8.24 45.15
N GLN A 4 13.91 -8.71 45.19
CA GLN A 4 14.87 -8.49 44.11
C GLN A 4 14.84 -9.57 43.02
N LYS A 5 14.26 -10.74 43.30
CA LYS A 5 14.27 -11.88 42.36
C LYS A 5 13.04 -11.98 41.46
N ILE A 6 11.96 -11.25 41.76
CA ILE A 6 10.70 -11.36 40.98
C ILE A 6 10.65 -10.30 39.86
N LEU A 7 11.51 -9.28 39.89
CA LEU A 7 11.54 -8.21 38.88
C LEU A 7 12.31 -8.56 37.60
N LEU A 8 13.13 -9.62 37.59
CA LEU A 8 13.87 -10.02 36.38
C LEU A 8 13.10 -10.94 35.42
N GLY A 9 11.98 -11.54 35.86
CA GLY A 9 11.18 -12.43 35.01
C GLY A 9 10.21 -11.72 34.06
N MET A 10 10.01 -10.41 34.24
CA MET A 10 8.98 -9.62 33.55
C MET A 10 9.53 -8.79 32.38
N LEU A 11 10.83 -8.88 32.09
CA LEU A 11 11.47 -8.04 31.07
C LEU A 11 11.46 -8.65 29.65
N LEU A 12 10.97 -9.88 29.48
CA LEU A 12 10.96 -10.58 28.18
C LEU A 12 9.60 -10.58 27.46
N LEU A 13 8.58 -9.92 28.01
CA LEU A 13 7.20 -9.96 27.47
C LEU A 13 6.73 -8.66 26.80
N GLY A 14 7.63 -7.69 26.60
CA GLY A 14 7.26 -6.31 26.25
C GLY A 14 7.67 -5.82 24.86
N LEU A 15 8.10 -6.69 23.93
CA LEU A 15 8.56 -6.27 22.60
C LEU A 15 7.90 -7.00 21.44
N ALA A 16 6.83 -7.77 21.70
CA ALA A 16 5.85 -8.05 20.65
C ALA A 16 4.95 -6.82 20.53
N LEU A 17 5.49 -5.72 19.97
CA LEU A 17 4.63 -4.72 19.35
C LEU A 17 3.74 -5.52 18.39
N PRO A 18 2.40 -5.52 18.55
CA PRO A 18 1.59 -5.89 17.42
C PRO A 18 1.99 -4.87 16.36
N LEU A 19 2.64 -5.34 15.30
CA LEU A 19 2.54 -4.70 13.99
C LEU A 19 1.05 -4.75 13.64
N ALA A 20 0.23 -3.99 14.35
CA ALA A 20 -0.91 -3.33 13.80
C ALA A 20 -0.33 -2.36 12.78
N SER A 21 0.17 -2.92 11.68
CA SER A 21 0.04 -2.25 10.41
C SER A 21 -1.42 -1.84 10.41
N CYS A 22 -1.66 -0.54 10.33
CA CYS A 22 -2.93 -0.01 9.90
C CYS A 22 -3.15 -0.43 8.43
N ALA A 23 -3.03 -1.72 8.11
CA ALA A 23 -3.77 -2.32 7.04
C ALA A 23 -5.21 -2.31 7.55
N SER A 24 -5.85 -1.15 7.36
CA SER A 24 -7.29 -0.96 7.39
C SER A 24 -7.94 -2.24 6.89
N ALA A 25 -8.41 -3.07 7.82
CA ALA A 25 -9.13 -4.32 7.56
C ALA A 25 -10.53 -3.99 7.04
N GLY A 26 -10.57 -3.17 6.01
CA GLY A 26 -11.73 -2.56 5.39
C GLY A 26 -11.57 -2.62 3.89
N LYS A 27 -12.69 -2.77 3.20
CA LYS A 27 -12.70 -2.72 1.73
C LYS A 27 -12.27 -1.32 1.30
N VAL A 28 -11.19 -1.22 0.53
CA VAL A 28 -10.81 0.03 -0.13
C VAL A 28 -11.84 0.28 -1.23
N ARG A 29 -12.62 1.35 -1.09
CA ARG A 29 -13.52 1.82 -2.15
C ARG A 29 -12.81 2.90 -2.94
N MET A 30 -12.75 2.72 -4.26
CA MET A 30 -12.26 3.76 -5.17
C MET A 30 -13.30 4.06 -6.24
N SER A 31 -13.24 5.27 -6.80
CA SER A 31 -14.05 5.63 -7.95
C SER A 31 -13.51 4.94 -9.21
N SER A 32 -14.38 4.24 -9.95
CA SER A 32 -14.05 3.66 -11.25
C SER A 32 -13.54 4.70 -12.26
N SER A 33 -14.06 5.94 -12.20
CA SER A 33 -13.60 7.02 -13.08
C SER A 33 -12.18 7.46 -12.76
N LYS A 34 -11.85 7.56 -11.47
CA LYS A 34 -10.49 7.91 -11.03
C LYS A 34 -9.51 6.81 -11.37
N MET A 35 -9.91 5.54 -11.24
CA MET A 35 -9.09 4.41 -11.65
C MET A 35 -8.78 4.42 -13.14
N CYS A 36 -9.82 4.60 -13.97
CA CYS A 36 -9.68 4.71 -15.42
C CYS A 36 -8.69 5.82 -15.82
N GLN A 37 -8.86 7.01 -15.23
CA GLN A 37 -7.99 8.17 -15.47
C GLN A 37 -6.56 7.94 -15.00
N ALA A 38 -6.36 7.28 -13.85
CA ALA A 38 -5.04 6.93 -13.34
C ALA A 38 -4.27 6.01 -14.28
N HIS A 39 -4.96 5.17 -15.06
CA HIS A 39 -4.32 4.35 -16.10
C HIS A 39 -4.18 5.06 -17.46
N GLY A 40 -4.61 6.32 -17.57
CA GLY A 40 -4.56 7.11 -18.81
C GLY A 40 -5.71 6.83 -19.77
N GLY A 41 -6.82 6.29 -19.26
CA GLY A 41 -8.05 6.10 -20.02
C GLY A 41 -9.04 7.25 -19.87
N THR A 42 -10.05 7.23 -20.72
CA THR A 42 -11.21 8.13 -20.65
C THR A 42 -12.42 7.35 -20.17
N TYR A 43 -13.02 7.78 -19.06
CA TYR A 43 -14.18 7.12 -18.46
C TYR A 43 -15.47 7.66 -19.07
N ASP A 44 -16.32 6.77 -19.56
CA ASP A 44 -17.69 7.06 -19.97
C ASP A 44 -18.65 6.61 -18.86
N ALA A 45 -19.29 7.59 -18.21
CA ALA A 45 -20.23 7.34 -17.13
C ALA A 45 -21.57 6.77 -17.60
N THR A 46 -21.96 7.01 -18.86
CA THR A 46 -23.21 6.51 -19.44
C THR A 46 -23.11 5.03 -19.74
N THR A 47 -22.01 4.59 -20.34
CA THR A 47 -21.77 3.17 -20.65
C THR A 47 -21.02 2.42 -19.54
N GLN A 48 -20.59 3.12 -18.49
CA GLN A 48 -19.75 2.60 -17.41
C GLN A 48 -18.45 1.95 -17.91
N SER A 49 -17.91 2.45 -19.02
CA SER A 49 -16.74 1.90 -19.70
C SER A 49 -15.52 2.80 -19.53
N CYS A 50 -14.34 2.21 -19.69
CA CYS A 50 -13.08 2.95 -19.76
C CYS A 50 -12.42 2.64 -21.09
N SER A 51 -12.19 3.68 -21.89
CA SER A 51 -11.48 3.57 -23.15
C SER A 51 -10.00 3.86 -22.94
N TYR A 52 -9.14 2.99 -23.46
CA TYR A 52 -7.68 3.12 -23.35
C TYR A 52 -7.06 3.33 -24.72
N THR A 53 -6.05 4.19 -24.78
CA THR A 53 -5.10 4.16 -25.90
C THR A 53 -4.07 3.09 -25.60
N GLN A 54 -3.88 2.14 -26.53
CA GLN A 54 -2.87 1.10 -26.38
C GLN A 54 -1.50 1.75 -26.19
N SER A 55 -0.83 1.44 -25.09
CA SER A 55 0.54 1.89 -24.82
C SER A 55 1.29 0.82 -24.02
N THR A 56 2.60 0.73 -24.24
CA THR A 56 3.49 -0.11 -23.44
C THR A 56 4.18 0.77 -22.41
N ARG A 57 4.07 0.41 -21.13
CA ARG A 57 4.75 1.08 -20.03
C ARG A 57 5.61 0.09 -19.27
N THR A 58 6.73 0.56 -18.72
CA THR A 58 7.55 -0.22 -17.80
C THR A 58 6.87 -0.31 -16.43
N ALA A 59 7.26 -1.31 -15.62
CA ALA A 59 6.80 -1.43 -14.23
C ALA A 59 7.12 -0.17 -13.42
N LYS A 60 8.33 0.40 -13.61
CA LYS A 60 8.75 1.67 -13.01
C LYS A 60 7.79 2.81 -13.35
N GLN A 61 7.54 3.05 -14.64
CA GLN A 61 6.63 4.11 -15.09
C GLN A 61 5.23 3.96 -14.50
N THR A 62 4.74 2.73 -14.41
CA THR A 62 3.41 2.43 -13.85
C THR A 62 3.37 2.72 -12.34
N CYS A 63 4.43 2.35 -11.62
CA CYS A 63 4.54 2.63 -10.19
C CYS A 63 4.60 4.13 -9.88
N GLU A 64 5.47 4.86 -10.58
CA GLU A 64 5.64 6.30 -10.40
C GLU A 64 4.37 7.08 -10.76
N GLN A 65 3.58 6.59 -11.72
CA GLN A 65 2.28 7.18 -12.06
C GLN A 65 1.27 7.11 -10.89
N HIS A 66 1.40 6.11 -10.02
CA HIS A 66 0.59 6.00 -8.81
C HIS A 66 1.19 6.74 -7.60
N GLY A 67 2.24 7.55 -7.82
CA GLY A 67 2.95 8.25 -6.74
C GLY A 67 3.84 7.34 -5.89
N GLY A 68 4.16 6.15 -6.38
CA GLY A 68 5.00 5.19 -5.69
C GLY A 68 6.49 5.30 -6.04
N TYR A 69 7.32 4.63 -5.25
CA TYR A 69 8.73 4.37 -5.51
C TYR A 69 8.90 2.94 -6.02
N TYR A 70 9.55 2.76 -7.17
CA TYR A 70 9.82 1.44 -7.72
C TYR A 70 11.16 0.91 -7.26
N ASP A 71 11.16 -0.15 -6.45
CA ASP A 71 12.35 -0.93 -6.15
C ASP A 71 12.60 -1.91 -7.29
N SER A 72 13.61 -1.62 -8.12
CA SER A 72 13.98 -2.48 -9.25
C SER A 72 14.67 -3.78 -8.84
N ALA A 73 15.24 -3.86 -7.64
CA ALA A 73 15.88 -5.08 -7.16
C ALA A 73 14.84 -6.07 -6.61
N ALA A 74 13.79 -5.56 -5.96
CA ALA A 74 12.68 -6.36 -5.45
C ALA A 74 11.52 -6.52 -6.45
N GLU A 75 11.50 -5.74 -7.53
CA GLU A 75 10.39 -5.62 -8.48
C GLU A 75 9.06 -5.17 -7.82
N VAL A 76 9.15 -4.34 -6.78
CA VAL A 76 8.01 -3.88 -5.96
C VAL A 76 7.74 -2.40 -6.17
N CYS A 77 6.45 -2.03 -6.20
CA CYS A 77 6.02 -0.65 -6.11
C CYS A 77 5.59 -0.30 -4.68
N GLU A 78 6.32 0.60 -4.03
CA GLU A 78 6.01 1.10 -2.69
C GLU A 78 5.16 2.37 -2.81
N ILE A 79 3.96 2.38 -2.23
CA ILE A 79 3.07 3.55 -2.20
C ILE A 79 2.84 3.94 -0.74
N GLY A 80 2.94 5.23 -0.44
CA GLY A 80 2.71 5.77 0.91
C GLY A 80 3.90 5.61 1.86
N ARG A 81 5.12 5.94 1.38
CA ARG A 81 6.37 5.82 2.14
C ARG A 81 6.62 6.99 3.11
N GLU A 82 5.58 7.73 3.48
CA GLU A 82 5.64 8.86 4.42
C GLU A 82 5.44 8.47 5.88
#